data_AF-A0A2E3WX90-F1
#
_entry.id   AF-A0A2E3WX90-F1
#
_cell.length_a   1.000
_cell.length_b   1.000
_cell.length_c   1.000
_cell.angle_alpha   90.00
_cell.angle_beta   90.00
_cell.angle_gamma   90.00
#
_symmetry.space_group_name_H-M   'P 1'
#
loop_
_entity.id
_entity.type
_entity.pdbx_description
1 polymer ?
#
loop_
_entity_poly.entity_id
_entity_poly.type
_entity_poly.pdbx_seq_one_letter_code
_entity_poly.pdbx_strand_id
1 'polypeptide(L)'
;MKQLWMKNKKEIGLLGLSLIMMILILDPFPKNEVTTSSPLSLSADTLIPAGYQLVAIELENALSIDSLVADNTIVDLYSRTTGKNKSQLILRNSRLVRAPRNENQFAVLITKEQTEYLLGFQGPYFAVISPYKPPQVGERPSKPKTKSPKKSVQ
;
A
#
# COMPACT_ATOMS: atom_id res chain seq x y z
N MET A 1 -63.90 24.18 43.69
CA MET A 1 -62.46 24.44 43.49
C MET A 1 -61.58 23.18 43.37
N LYS A 2 -62.10 21.96 43.09
CA LYS A 2 -61.27 20.74 42.88
C LYS A 2 -61.09 20.33 41.41
N GLN A 3 -61.85 20.92 40.49
CA GLN A 3 -61.87 20.53 39.06
C GLN A 3 -60.74 21.16 38.22
N LEU A 4 -60.08 22.24 38.70
CA LEU A 4 -58.99 22.88 37.95
C LEU A 4 -57.64 22.14 38.08
N TRP A 5 -57.49 21.27 39.09
CA TRP A 5 -56.21 20.65 39.44
C TRP A 5 -55.92 19.33 38.69
N MET A 6 -56.91 18.76 38.00
CA MET A 6 -56.80 17.45 37.35
C MET A 6 -56.43 17.53 35.87
N LYS A 7 -56.64 18.67 35.21
CA LYS A 7 -56.33 18.83 33.77
C LYS A 7 -54.83 18.95 33.47
N ASN A 8 -54.05 19.54 34.38
CA ASN A 8 -52.62 19.79 34.13
C ASN A 8 -51.69 18.62 34.49
N LYS A 9 -52.18 17.55 35.12
CA LYS A 9 -51.32 16.42 35.51
C LYS A 9 -50.70 15.70 34.31
N LYS A 10 -51.39 15.68 33.16
CA LYS A 10 -50.88 15.08 31.91
C LYS A 10 -49.81 15.97 31.25
N GLU A 11 -50.02 17.28 31.28
CA GLU A 11 -49.09 18.30 30.75
C GLU A 11 -47.79 18.35 31.58
N ILE A 12 -47.89 18.23 32.92
CA ILE A 12 -46.72 18.21 33.82
C ILE A 12 -45.87 16.95 33.57
N GLY A 13 -46.49 15.80 33.29
CA GLY A 13 -45.78 14.60 32.90
C GLY A 13 -45.05 14.75 31.56
N LEU A 14 -45.66 15.43 30.58
CA LEU A 14 -45.07 15.67 29.26
C LEU A 14 -43.87 16.62 29.33
N LEU A 15 -43.97 17.70 30.13
CA LEU A 15 -42.89 18.66 30.34
C LEU A 15 -41.70 18.02 31.08
N GLY A 16 -41.96 17.17 32.07
CA GLY A 16 -40.92 16.41 32.78
C GLY A 16 -40.17 15.45 31.86
N LEU A 17 -40.88 14.75 30.97
CA LEU A 17 -40.25 13.85 29.99
C LEU A 17 -39.38 14.61 28.98
N SER A 18 -39.85 15.77 28.51
CA SER A 18 -39.09 16.63 27.59
C SER A 18 -37.78 17.15 28.22
N LEU A 19 -37.80 17.47 29.51
CA LEU A 19 -36.61 17.95 30.22
C LEU A 19 -35.55 16.84 30.37
N ILE A 20 -35.98 15.61 30.66
CA ILE A 20 -35.10 14.44 30.77
C ILE A 20 -34.47 14.10 29.42
N MET A 21 -35.24 14.19 28.32
CA MET A 21 -34.72 13.99 26.97
C MET A 21 -33.66 15.04 26.59
N MET A 22 -33.87 16.29 26.98
CA MET A 22 -32.90 17.37 26.73
C MET A 22 -31.59 17.18 27.50
N ILE A 23 -31.66 16.65 28.73
CA ILE A 23 -30.46 16.34 29.53
C ILE A 23 -29.67 15.18 28.91
N LEU A 24 -30.33 14.14 28.38
CA LEU A 24 -29.67 13.02 27.70
C LEU A 24 -28.97 13.41 26.38
N ILE A 25 -29.40 14.49 25.73
CA ILE A 25 -28.74 15.01 24.52
C ILE A 25 -27.50 15.85 24.88
N LEU A 26 -27.44 16.37 26.11
CA LEU A 26 -26.39 17.26 26.58
C LEU A 26 -25.24 16.56 27.31
N ASP A 27 -25.28 15.24 27.50
CA ASP A 27 -24.11 14.50 27.99
C ASP A 27 -23.05 14.45 26.89
N PRO A 28 -21.93 15.20 27.00
CA PRO A 28 -20.80 14.98 26.12
C PRO A 28 -20.29 13.58 26.46
N PHE A 29 -20.49 12.64 25.53
CA PHE A 29 -19.83 11.34 25.59
C PHE A 29 -18.39 11.56 26.08
N PRO A 30 -17.95 10.91 27.17
CA PRO A 30 -16.56 10.98 27.56
C PRO A 30 -15.79 10.50 26.34
N LYS A 31 -15.08 11.42 25.69
CA LYS A 31 -14.03 11.08 24.74
C LYS A 31 -13.08 10.25 25.58
N ASN A 32 -13.20 8.94 25.47
CA ASN A 32 -12.16 8.03 25.87
C ASN A 32 -10.95 8.52 25.07
N GLU A 33 -10.12 9.34 25.71
CA GLU A 33 -8.75 9.51 25.30
C GLU A 33 -8.14 8.12 25.49
N VAL A 34 -8.34 7.29 24.47
CA VAL A 34 -7.45 6.17 24.20
C VAL A 34 -6.12 6.87 24.10
N THR A 35 -5.37 6.81 25.20
CA THR A 35 -3.94 7.06 25.25
C THR A 35 -3.38 6.17 24.16
N THR A 36 -3.34 6.73 22.98
CA THR A 36 -2.66 6.20 21.83
C THR A 36 -1.23 6.34 22.28
N SER A 37 -0.71 5.29 22.93
CA SER A 37 0.71 5.01 22.88
C SER A 37 1.02 5.10 21.40
N SER A 38 1.56 6.25 20.98
CA SER A 38 2.01 6.47 19.62
C SER A 38 2.79 5.23 19.27
N PRO A 39 2.28 4.33 18.40
CA PRO A 39 3.09 3.21 17.99
C PRO A 39 4.30 3.91 17.42
N LEU A 40 5.48 3.69 18.04
CA LEU A 40 6.75 4.21 17.57
C LEU A 40 6.65 4.24 16.06
N SER A 41 6.60 5.44 15.48
CA SER A 41 6.49 5.58 14.05
C SER A 41 7.73 4.87 13.52
N LEU A 42 7.59 3.60 13.11
CA LEU A 42 8.66 2.85 12.49
C LEU A 42 8.96 3.67 11.24
N SER A 43 10.02 4.47 11.32
CA SER A 43 10.50 5.19 10.16
C SER A 43 10.67 4.17 9.05
N ALA A 44 10.19 4.47 7.85
CA ALA A 44 10.29 3.56 6.71
C ALA A 44 11.73 3.05 6.52
N ASP A 45 12.71 3.89 6.89
CA ASP A 45 14.14 3.60 6.93
C ASP A 45 14.53 2.42 7.83
N THR A 46 13.77 2.14 8.90
CA THR A 46 14.01 1.02 9.83
C THR A 46 13.56 -0.32 9.26
N LEU A 47 12.67 -0.33 8.27
CA LEU A 47 12.12 -1.54 7.66
C LEU A 47 12.90 -2.02 6.43
N ILE A 48 13.81 -1.20 5.89
CA ILE A 48 14.59 -1.54 4.71
C ILE A 48 15.87 -2.28 5.14
N PRO A 49 16.08 -3.54 4.73
CA PRO A 49 17.30 -4.28 5.08
C PRO A 49 18.55 -3.63 4.50
N ALA A 50 19.69 -3.79 5.18
CA ALA A 50 20.97 -3.32 4.67
C ALA A 50 21.27 -3.88 3.27
N GLY A 51 21.75 -3.01 2.37
CA GLY A 51 22.05 -3.37 0.97
C GLY A 51 20.85 -3.35 0.02
N TYR A 52 19.65 -3.08 0.53
CA TYR A 52 18.44 -2.90 -0.28
C TYR A 52 18.00 -1.45 -0.33
N GLN A 53 17.20 -1.13 -1.34
CA GLN A 53 16.57 0.15 -1.57
C GLN A 53 15.12 -0.06 -1.94
N LEU A 54 14.28 0.86 -1.49
CA LEU A 54 12.89 0.94 -1.88
C LEU A 54 12.77 1.91 -3.05
N VAL A 55 12.36 1.44 -4.21
CA VAL A 55 12.20 2.28 -5.40
C VAL A 55 10.73 2.35 -5.75
N ALA A 56 10.17 3.56 -5.69
CA ALA A 56 8.80 3.81 -6.13
C ALA A 56 8.70 3.59 -7.64
N ILE A 57 7.64 2.89 -8.07
CA ILE A 57 7.40 2.58 -9.48
C ILE A 57 5.94 2.78 -9.85
N GLU A 58 5.71 3.14 -11.10
CA GLU A 58 4.38 3.17 -11.70
C GLU A 58 4.12 1.87 -12.46
N LEU A 59 2.96 1.26 -12.20
CA LEU A 59 2.54 0.01 -12.84
C LEU A 59 1.38 0.28 -13.78
N GLU A 60 1.51 -0.15 -15.04
CA GLU A 60 0.45 -0.06 -16.05
C GLU A 60 -0.76 -0.91 -15.65
N ASN A 61 -0.50 -2.09 -15.06
CA ASN A 61 -1.52 -3.03 -14.63
C ASN A 61 -1.83 -2.95 -13.13
N ALA A 62 -1.61 -1.78 -12.50
CA ALA A 62 -1.84 -1.54 -11.07
C ALA A 62 -3.23 -2.02 -10.62
N LEU A 63 -4.29 -1.58 -11.30
CA LEU A 63 -5.68 -1.95 -10.97
C LEU A 63 -5.93 -3.46 -11.08
N SER A 64 -5.31 -4.11 -12.06
CA SER A 64 -5.50 -5.55 -12.31
C SER A 64 -4.85 -6.41 -11.23
N ILE A 65 -3.74 -5.96 -10.65
CA ILE A 65 -3.02 -6.72 -9.62
C ILE A 65 -3.41 -6.30 -8.21
N ASP A 66 -4.14 -5.19 -8.04
CA ASP A 66 -4.44 -4.60 -6.74
C ASP A 66 -5.03 -5.62 -5.73
N SER A 67 -6.02 -6.40 -6.18
CA SER A 67 -6.65 -7.46 -5.36
C SER A 67 -5.74 -8.67 -5.04
N LEU A 68 -4.62 -8.82 -5.76
CA LEU A 68 -3.69 -9.93 -5.63
C LEU A 68 -2.42 -9.56 -4.85
N VAL A 69 -2.14 -8.26 -4.73
CA VAL A 69 -0.95 -7.77 -4.02
C VAL A 69 -1.24 -7.75 -2.52
N ALA A 70 -0.77 -8.79 -1.85
CA ALA A 70 -0.65 -8.86 -0.40
C ALA A 70 0.76 -8.38 0.06
N ASP A 71 0.95 -8.34 1.38
CA ASP A 71 2.25 -8.08 1.99
C ASP A 71 3.31 -9.05 1.44
N ASN A 72 4.43 -8.51 0.95
CA ASN A 72 5.56 -9.27 0.40
C ASN A 72 5.31 -10.02 -0.92
N THR A 73 4.38 -9.55 -1.76
CA THR A 73 4.15 -10.12 -3.09
C THR A 73 5.44 -10.11 -3.93
N ILE A 74 5.75 -11.23 -4.60
CA ILE A 74 6.90 -11.34 -5.49
C ILE A 74 6.44 -11.16 -6.93
N VAL A 75 7.15 -10.32 -7.68
CA VAL A 75 6.83 -10.02 -9.08
C VAL A 75 8.05 -10.07 -9.98
N ASP A 76 7.81 -10.39 -11.23
CA ASP A 76 8.70 -10.08 -12.35
C ASP A 76 8.24 -8.76 -12.97
N LEU A 77 9.17 -7.82 -13.16
CA LEU A 77 8.90 -6.52 -13.78
C LEU A 77 9.40 -6.49 -15.22
N TYR A 78 8.52 -6.02 -16.09
CA TYR A 78 8.80 -5.83 -17.50
C TYR A 78 8.70 -4.35 -17.87
N SER A 79 9.58 -3.89 -18.76
CA SER A 79 9.40 -2.61 -19.44
C SER A 79 8.57 -2.82 -20.69
N ARG A 80 7.68 -1.86 -20.96
CA ARG A 80 6.93 -1.81 -22.20
C ARG A 80 7.55 -0.71 -23.07
N THR A 81 8.34 -1.11 -24.07
CA THR A 81 8.79 -0.15 -25.08
C THR A 81 7.63 0.11 -26.04
N THR A 82 7.18 1.36 -26.12
CA THR A 82 6.19 1.79 -27.10
C THR A 82 6.71 1.51 -28.52
N GLY A 83 6.06 0.61 -29.27
CA GLY A 83 6.44 0.25 -30.65
C GLY A 83 6.44 -1.25 -30.94
N LYS A 84 7.15 -1.66 -32.01
CA LYS A 84 7.29 -3.09 -32.43
C LYS A 84 8.20 -3.92 -31.50
N ASN A 85 8.74 -3.32 -30.45
CA ASN A 85 9.68 -4.00 -29.56
C ASN A 85 8.94 -4.85 -28.53
N LYS A 86 9.43 -6.08 -28.36
CA LYS A 86 8.92 -7.05 -27.38
C LYS A 86 9.13 -6.51 -25.97
N SER A 87 8.22 -6.82 -25.06
CA SER A 87 8.39 -6.57 -23.62
C SER A 87 9.73 -7.11 -23.14
N GLN A 88 10.48 -6.30 -22.40
CA GLN A 88 11.77 -6.72 -21.85
C GLN A 88 11.65 -6.97 -20.35
N LEU A 89 12.12 -8.12 -19.89
CA LEU A 89 12.24 -8.40 -18.45
C LEU A 89 13.35 -7.51 -17.87
N ILE A 90 13.00 -6.69 -16.87
CA ILE A 90 13.92 -5.79 -16.18
C ILE A 90 14.35 -6.39 -14.85
N LEU A 91 13.38 -6.80 -14.03
CA LEU A 91 13.65 -7.43 -12.74
C LEU A 91 12.91 -8.74 -12.63
N ARG A 92 13.54 -9.72 -11.99
CA ARG A 92 12.96 -11.03 -11.71
C ARG A 92 12.91 -11.22 -10.20
N ASN A 93 11.81 -11.80 -9.71
CA ASN A 93 11.61 -12.12 -8.30
C ASN A 93 11.83 -10.93 -7.34
N SER A 94 11.46 -9.71 -7.76
CA SER A 94 11.53 -8.53 -6.89
C SER A 94 10.33 -8.49 -5.96
N ARG A 95 10.54 -8.07 -4.71
CA ARG A 95 9.44 -7.91 -3.76
C ARG A 95 8.72 -6.59 -4.01
N LEU A 96 7.45 -6.67 -4.36
CA LEU A 96 6.53 -5.55 -4.49
C LEU A 96 5.93 -5.23 -3.13
N VAL A 97 5.91 -3.95 -2.77
CA VAL A 97 5.34 -3.45 -1.53
C VAL A 97 4.47 -2.24 -1.80
N ARG A 98 3.42 -2.06 -0.99
CA ARG A 98 2.60 -0.85 -0.98
C ARG A 98 3.24 0.20 -0.09
N ALA A 99 3.11 1.47 -0.47
CA ALA A 99 3.59 2.55 0.37
C ALA A 99 2.69 2.72 1.60
N PRO A 100 3.22 2.77 2.83
CA PRO A 100 2.40 2.86 4.05
C PRO A 100 1.50 4.09 4.14
N ARG A 101 1.91 5.20 3.50
CA ARG A 101 1.15 6.47 3.50
C ARG A 101 0.21 6.62 2.30
N ASN A 102 0.34 5.76 1.30
CA ASN A 102 -0.48 5.80 0.08
C ASN A 102 -0.56 4.41 -0.55
N GLU A 103 -1.66 3.70 -0.29
CA GLU A 103 -1.85 2.32 -0.74
C GLU A 103 -1.95 2.16 -2.27
N ASN A 104 -2.22 3.26 -2.98
CA ASN A 104 -2.24 3.30 -4.45
C ASN A 104 -0.84 3.39 -5.07
N GLN A 105 0.19 3.61 -4.25
CA GLN A 105 1.55 3.72 -4.70
C GLN A 105 2.32 2.43 -4.42
N PHE A 106 2.97 1.93 -5.46
CA PHE A 106 3.79 0.73 -5.39
C PHE A 106 5.27 1.09 -5.33
N ALA A 107 6.03 0.25 -4.63
CA ALA A 107 7.48 0.28 -4.65
C ALA A 107 8.03 -1.14 -4.73
N VAL A 108 9.25 -1.27 -5.24
CA VAL A 108 9.98 -2.53 -5.22
C VAL A 108 11.19 -2.44 -4.33
N LEU A 109 11.40 -3.52 -3.57
CA LEU A 109 12.58 -3.72 -2.75
C LEU A 109 13.64 -4.47 -3.57
N ILE A 110 14.73 -3.79 -3.88
CA ILE A 110 15.81 -4.28 -4.76
C ILE A 110 17.18 -3.89 -4.23
N THR A 111 18.26 -4.50 -4.73
CA THR A 111 19.62 -4.12 -4.33
C THR A 111 20.05 -2.81 -5.00
N LYS A 112 21.08 -2.16 -4.46
CA LYS A 112 21.63 -0.91 -5.04
C LYS A 112 22.01 -1.07 -6.52
N GLU A 113 22.62 -2.19 -6.91
CA GLU A 113 23.01 -2.46 -8.30
C GLU A 113 21.79 -2.63 -9.21
N GLN A 114 20.72 -3.22 -8.68
CA GLN A 114 19.45 -3.35 -9.39
C GLN A 114 18.74 -2.01 -9.54
N THR A 115 18.89 -1.08 -8.58
CA THR A 115 18.37 0.29 -8.69
C THR A 115 18.99 1.01 -9.89
N GLU A 116 20.32 1.00 -10.00
CA GLU A 116 21.01 1.64 -11.13
C GLU A 116 20.56 1.05 -12.48
N TYR A 117 20.35 -0.27 -12.53
CA TYR A 117 19.82 -0.94 -13.71
C TYR A 117 18.38 -0.52 -14.01
N LEU A 118 17.50 -0.49 -13.02
CA LEU A 118 16.09 -0.12 -13.15
C LEU A 118 15.93 1.33 -13.65
N LEU A 119 16.72 2.26 -13.12
CA LEU A 119 16.71 3.67 -13.54
C LEU A 119 17.11 3.90 -15.00
N GLY A 120 17.77 2.91 -15.63
CA GLY A 120 18.07 2.93 -17.07
C GLY A 120 16.84 2.71 -17.96
N PHE A 121 15.71 2.28 -17.39
CA PHE A 121 14.45 2.08 -18.10
C PHE A 121 13.44 3.12 -17.62
N GLN A 122 12.67 3.68 -18.54
CA GLN A 122 11.56 4.57 -18.20
C GLN A 122 10.27 3.75 -18.09
N GLY A 123 9.48 4.03 -17.05
CA GLY A 123 8.15 3.45 -16.86
C GLY A 123 7.09 4.04 -17.82
N PRO A 124 5.83 3.58 -17.75
CA PRO A 124 5.29 2.65 -16.74
C PRO A 124 5.74 1.20 -16.94
N TYR A 125 5.82 0.46 -15.84
CA TYR A 125 6.23 -0.96 -15.84
C TYR A 125 5.01 -1.89 -15.86
N PHE A 126 5.22 -3.12 -16.30
CA PHE A 126 4.22 -4.18 -16.22
C PHE A 126 4.68 -5.24 -15.22
N ALA A 127 3.84 -5.52 -14.21
CA ALA A 127 4.16 -6.49 -13.17
C ALA A 127 3.46 -7.83 -13.41
N VAL A 128 4.19 -8.93 -13.27
CA VAL A 128 3.65 -10.30 -13.32
C VAL A 128 3.91 -10.95 -11.97
N ILE A 129 2.86 -11.46 -11.32
CA ILE A 129 2.98 -12.14 -10.03
C ILE A 129 3.70 -13.47 -10.26
N SER A 130 4.80 -13.65 -9.52
CA SER A 130 5.64 -14.83 -9.60
C SER A 130 5.42 -15.69 -8.35
N PRO A 131 5.41 -17.04 -8.49
CA PRO A 131 5.44 -17.91 -7.32
C PRO A 131 6.71 -17.63 -6.52
N TYR A 132 6.57 -17.55 -5.19
CA TYR A 132 7.72 -17.37 -4.31
C TYR A 132 8.73 -18.49 -4.54
N LYS A 133 9.92 -18.12 -5.02
CA LYS A 133 11.09 -18.99 -5.04
C LYS A 133 12.09 -18.40 -4.05
N PRO A 134 12.45 -19.12 -2.98
CA PRO A 134 13.46 -18.63 -2.06
C PRO A 134 14.76 -18.36 -2.85
N PRO A 135 15.52 -17.32 -2.50
CA PRO A 135 16.83 -17.09 -3.10
C PRO A 135 17.67 -18.35 -2.91
N GLN A 136 18.04 -19.02 -4.00
CA GLN A 136 19.01 -20.11 -3.94
C GLN A 136 20.31 -19.49 -3.45
N VAL A 137 20.73 -19.83 -2.22
CA VAL A 137 21.98 -19.36 -1.62
C VAL A 137 23.12 -19.79 -2.54
N GLY A 138 23.57 -18.90 -3.42
CA GLY A 138 24.58 -19.18 -4.45
C GLY A 138 24.33 -18.53 -5.82
N GLU A 139 23.11 -18.11 -6.14
CA GLU A 139 22.82 -17.41 -7.40
C GLU A 139 23.21 -15.94 -7.28
N ARG A 140 24.47 -15.63 -7.62
CA ARG A 140 24.85 -14.25 -7.97
C ARG A 140 23.87 -13.74 -9.03
N PRO A 141 23.38 -12.48 -8.97
CA PRO A 141 22.52 -11.92 -9.99
C PRO A 141 23.21 -12.06 -11.34
N SER A 142 22.75 -13.01 -12.14
CA SER A 142 23.35 -13.30 -13.43
C SER A 142 23.07 -12.10 -14.32
N LYS A 143 24.14 -11.41 -14.72
CA LYS A 143 24.08 -10.34 -15.71
C LYS A 143 23.22 -10.82 -16.88
N PRO A 144 22.26 -10.02 -17.36
CA PRO A 144 21.48 -10.39 -18.54
C PRO A 144 22.48 -10.76 -19.65
N LYS A 145 22.34 -11.97 -20.21
CA LYS A 145 23.21 -12.46 -21.29
C LYS A 145 23.05 -11.53 -22.50
N THR A 146 23.90 -10.51 -22.58
CA THR A 146 24.10 -9.73 -23.79
C THR A 146 24.55 -10.71 -24.87
N LYS A 147 23.64 -11.02 -25.81
CA LYS A 147 24.01 -11.74 -27.03
C LYS A 147 25.02 -10.87 -27.77
N SER A 148 26.29 -11.26 -27.73
CA SER A 148 27.35 -10.64 -28.53
C SER A 148 26.94 -10.68 -30.01
N PRO A 149 27.11 -9.58 -30.77
CA PRO A 149 26.84 -9.59 -32.20
C PRO A 149 27.83 -10.55 -32.86
N LYS A 150 27.29 -11.54 -33.58
CA LYS A 150 28.03 -12.50 -34.39
C LYS A 150 28.73 -11.69 -35.49
N LYS A 151 30.04 -11.48 -35.35
CA LYS A 151 30.88 -10.83 -36.35
C LYS A 151 30.83 -11.69 -37.63
N SER A 152 30.01 -11.27 -38.59
CA SER A 152 30.06 -11.74 -39.96
C SER A 152 31.34 -11.21 -40.59
N VAL A 153 32.35 -12.06 -40.69
CA VAL A 153 33.51 -11.83 -41.53
C VAL A 153 33.19 -12.45 -42.88
N GLN A 154 33.20 -11.62 -43.92
CA GLN A 154 33.22 -12.00 -45.33
C GLN A 154 34.61 -12.48 -45.71
#